data_AF-A0A0E3PKQ0-F1
#
_entry.id   AF-A0A0E3PKQ0-F1
#
_cell.length_a   1.000
_cell.length_b   1.000
_cell.length_c   1.000
_cell.angle_alpha   90.00
_cell.angle_beta   90.00
_cell.angle_gamma   90.00
#
_symmetry.space_group_name_H-M   'P 1'
#
loop_
_entity.id
_entity.type
_entity.pdbx_description
1 polymer ?
#
loop_
_entity_poly.entity_id
_entity_poly.type
_entity_poly.pdbx_seq_one_letter_code
_entity_poly.pdbx_strand_id
1 'polypeptide(L)'
;MQGMKITPEIKAFLISIGSVSVDPSLIPRARGSTAGPGAGTSSVFFRSGKKRVRLSVNKNSSLSIEAAGEDGTVALLHEGKELLRGKLEPAPAHCPEQAFITLCERCVFDCKYCPVPKLQGHVKSKEEVLSIVHEVMKAGTLKAISLTSGVETSIEGEVERVLELLPALKKIQCPNRSFGLSDRRLFPQIL
;
A
#
# COMPACT_ATOMS: atom_id res chain seq x y z
N MET A 1 7.16 -1.94 31.21
CA MET A 1 8.02 -1.11 30.33
C MET A 1 7.14 -0.50 29.24
N GLN A 2 6.98 0.83 29.21
CA GLN A 2 6.26 1.50 28.12
C GLN A 2 7.17 1.46 26.89
N GLY A 3 6.81 0.67 25.88
CA GLY A 3 7.51 0.67 24.60
C GLY A 3 7.52 2.08 24.00
N MET A 4 8.69 2.52 23.52
CA MET A 4 8.80 3.81 22.83
C MET A 4 7.82 3.85 21.66
N LYS A 5 7.10 4.96 21.53
CA LYS A 5 6.21 5.24 20.39
C LYS A 5 7.03 5.89 19.29
N ILE A 6 6.58 5.74 18.04
CA ILE A 6 7.20 6.44 16.92
C ILE A 6 7.08 7.96 17.12
N THR A 7 8.19 8.66 17.34
CA THR A 7 8.29 10.12 17.25
C THR A 7 8.56 10.54 15.79
N PRO A 8 8.41 11.82 15.41
CA PRO A 8 8.78 12.28 14.06
C PRO A 8 10.24 11.97 13.69
N GLU A 9 11.16 12.11 14.65
CA GLU A 9 12.60 11.90 14.47
C GLU A 9 12.88 10.42 14.21
N ILE A 10 12.30 9.53 15.02
CA ILE A 10 12.41 8.08 14.80
C ILE A 10 11.78 7.71 13.46
N LYS A 11 10.62 8.28 13.11
CA LYS A 11 9.99 8.02 11.81
C LYS A 11 10.91 8.43 10.66
N ALA A 12 11.52 9.62 10.73
CA ALA A 12 12.46 10.10 9.73
C ALA A 12 13.67 9.16 9.60
N PHE A 13 14.23 8.73 10.73
CA PHE A 13 15.33 7.76 10.77
C PHE A 13 14.97 6.41 10.12
N LEU A 14 13.78 5.86 10.44
CA LEU A 14 13.31 4.62 9.81
C LEU A 14 13.12 4.78 8.30
N ILE A 15 12.57 5.92 7.86
CA ILE A 15 12.37 6.22 6.44
C ILE A 15 13.71 6.40 5.72
N SER A 16 14.72 7.02 6.34
CA SER A 16 16.04 7.19 5.72
C SER A 16 16.76 5.86 5.47
N ILE A 17 16.49 4.84 6.30
CA ILE A 17 16.97 3.47 6.03
C ILE A 17 16.10 2.79 4.96
N GLY A 18 14.78 2.99 5.02
CA GLY A 18 13.82 2.61 3.96
C GLY A 18 13.57 1.12 3.78
N SER A 19 14.33 0.25 4.46
CA SER A 19 14.21 -1.21 4.35
C SER A 19 14.37 -1.92 5.69
N VAL A 20 13.93 -3.17 5.77
CA VAL A 20 13.98 -3.99 7.00
C VAL A 20 14.14 -5.47 6.68
N SER A 21 14.91 -6.18 7.50
CA SER A 21 15.00 -7.63 7.50
C SER A 21 13.90 -8.20 8.41
N VAL A 22 13.11 -9.14 7.91
CA VAL A 22 12.00 -9.73 8.66
C VAL A 22 11.81 -11.17 8.24
N ASP A 23 11.52 -12.04 9.20
CA ASP A 23 11.14 -13.41 8.91
C ASP A 23 9.82 -13.43 8.10
N PRO A 24 9.78 -14.08 6.92
CA PRO A 24 8.57 -14.18 6.11
C PRO A 24 7.34 -14.73 6.85
N SER A 25 7.52 -15.56 7.88
CA SER A 25 6.44 -16.11 8.71
C SER A 25 5.72 -15.05 9.55
N LEU A 26 6.39 -13.92 9.84
CA LEU A 26 5.81 -12.80 10.59
C LEU A 26 5.03 -11.84 9.69
N ILE A 27 5.24 -11.89 8.36
CA ILE A 27 4.61 -10.96 7.43
C ILE A 27 3.12 -11.35 7.27
N PRO A 28 2.17 -10.45 7.59
CA PRO A 28 0.77 -10.70 7.32
C PRO A 28 0.55 -10.91 5.81
N ARG A 29 -0.21 -11.94 5.42
CA ARG A 29 -0.50 -12.22 3.99
C ARG A 29 -1.07 -10.96 3.32
N ALA A 30 -0.44 -10.53 2.23
CA ALA A 30 -0.80 -9.32 1.48
C ALA A 30 -0.55 -9.51 -0.02
N ARG A 31 -1.35 -8.86 -0.87
CA ARG A 31 -1.04 -8.72 -2.31
C ARG A 31 0.11 -7.72 -2.46
N GLY A 32 1.21 -8.08 -3.12
CA GLY A 32 2.41 -7.25 -3.28
C GLY A 32 2.21 -6.06 -4.23
N SER A 33 2.83 -4.90 -3.96
CA SER A 33 2.61 -3.63 -4.68
C SER A 33 2.68 -3.78 -6.20
N THR A 34 1.64 -3.35 -6.91
CA THR A 34 1.57 -3.41 -8.39
C THR A 34 1.75 -2.06 -9.10
N ALA A 35 1.81 -0.96 -8.35
CA ALA A 35 2.14 0.36 -8.91
C ALA A 35 3.04 1.22 -8.01
N GLY A 36 3.51 2.31 -8.61
CA GLY A 36 4.43 3.26 -8.01
C GLY A 36 5.88 2.76 -7.99
N PRO A 37 6.81 3.55 -7.41
CA PRO A 37 8.24 3.20 -7.33
C PRO A 37 8.54 1.86 -6.64
N GLY A 38 7.60 1.34 -5.84
CA GLY A 38 7.74 0.07 -5.12
C GLY A 38 7.08 -1.14 -5.77
N ALA A 39 6.60 -1.03 -7.02
CA ALA A 39 5.97 -2.15 -7.72
C ALA A 39 6.94 -3.37 -7.82
N GLY A 40 6.46 -4.57 -7.53
CA GLY A 40 7.26 -5.80 -7.55
C GLY A 40 8.16 -6.04 -6.33
N THR A 41 8.17 -5.13 -5.35
CA THR A 41 8.93 -5.29 -4.09
C THR A 41 8.00 -5.64 -2.93
N SER A 42 8.44 -6.55 -2.05
CA SER A 42 7.73 -6.83 -0.80
C SER A 42 8.02 -5.73 0.22
N SER A 43 7.00 -5.33 0.97
CA SER A 43 7.14 -4.29 2.01
C SER A 43 6.24 -4.62 3.18
N VAL A 44 6.66 -4.20 4.38
CA VAL A 44 5.87 -4.32 5.60
C VAL A 44 5.42 -2.95 6.11
N PHE A 45 4.29 -2.93 6.81
CA PHE A 45 3.78 -1.75 7.48
C PHE A 45 3.92 -1.95 8.99
N PHE A 46 4.92 -1.32 9.60
CA PHE A 46 5.12 -1.37 11.04
C PHE A 46 4.37 -0.22 11.71
N ARG A 47 3.57 -0.54 12.72
CA ARG A 47 2.81 0.43 13.52
C ARG A 47 3.16 0.35 14.98
N SER A 48 3.41 1.52 15.58
CA SER A 48 3.49 1.68 17.03
C SER A 48 2.61 2.85 17.46
N GLY A 49 1.64 2.58 18.32
CA GLY A 49 0.60 3.53 18.71
C GLY A 49 -0.25 3.98 17.51
N LYS A 50 -0.25 5.30 17.25
CA LYS A 50 -1.04 5.93 16.18
C LYS A 50 -0.26 6.16 14.88
N LYS A 51 1.04 5.84 14.83
CA LYS A 51 1.89 6.10 13.66
C LYS A 51 2.35 4.80 13.02
N ARG A 52 2.51 4.85 11.70
CA ARG A 52 3.04 3.75 10.88
C ARG A 52 4.19 4.21 9.99
N VAL A 53 5.01 3.25 9.60
CA VAL A 53 6.07 3.38 8.59
C VAL A 53 6.00 2.17 7.63
N ARG A 54 6.18 2.43 6.34
CA ARG A 54 6.34 1.39 5.31
C ARG A 54 7.84 1.18 5.10
N LEU A 55 8.29 -0.06 5.14
CA LEU A 55 9.68 -0.44 4.91
C LEU A 55 9.72 -1.56 3.87
N SER A 56 10.61 -1.45 2.89
CA SER A 56 10.84 -2.53 1.92
C SER A 56 11.54 -3.71 2.59
N VAL A 57 11.20 -4.94 2.22
CA VAL A 57 11.85 -6.11 2.80
C VAL A 57 13.22 -6.31 2.15
N ASN A 58 14.27 -6.33 2.96
CA ASN A 58 15.64 -6.56 2.54
C ASN A 58 16.40 -7.31 3.65
N LYS A 59 16.90 -8.52 3.35
CA LYS A 59 17.65 -9.35 4.30
C LYS A 59 18.93 -8.68 4.82
N ASN A 60 19.49 -7.76 4.05
CA ASN A 60 20.74 -7.06 4.37
C ASN A 60 20.49 -5.69 5.03
N SER A 61 19.26 -5.38 5.46
CA SER A 61 18.97 -4.12 6.15
C SER A 61 19.63 -4.07 7.53
N SER A 62 20.03 -2.87 7.96
CA SER A 62 20.47 -2.58 9.33
C SER A 62 19.32 -2.52 10.34
N LEU A 63 18.07 -2.59 9.86
CA LEU A 63 16.88 -2.79 10.67
C LEU A 63 16.42 -4.24 10.61
N SER A 64 16.02 -4.81 11.75
CA SER A 64 15.35 -6.11 11.81
C SER A 64 14.02 -6.05 12.56
N ILE A 65 13.12 -6.97 12.24
CA ILE A 65 11.86 -7.19 12.97
C ILE A 65 11.82 -8.62 13.49
N GLU A 66 11.58 -8.75 14.79
CA GLU A 66 11.56 -10.02 15.52
C GLU A 66 10.29 -10.13 16.36
N ALA A 67 9.83 -11.37 16.60
CA ALA A 67 8.69 -11.62 17.47
C ALA A 67 9.03 -11.20 18.92
N ALA A 68 8.13 -10.45 19.56
CA ALA A 68 8.33 -9.88 20.89
C ALA A 68 7.17 -10.23 21.84
N GLY A 69 6.79 -11.51 21.86
CA GLY A 69 5.69 -12.07 22.67
C GLY A 69 4.75 -12.94 21.84
N GLU A 70 3.72 -13.49 22.48
CA GLU A 70 2.74 -14.39 21.84
C GLU A 70 1.54 -13.66 21.21
N ASP A 71 1.34 -12.37 21.50
CA ASP A 71 0.15 -11.59 21.08
C ASP A 71 0.26 -10.93 19.69
N GLY A 72 1.22 -11.41 18.89
CA GLY A 72 1.58 -10.82 17.60
C GLY A 72 2.30 -9.47 17.69
N THR A 73 2.80 -9.10 18.88
CA THR A 73 3.70 -7.95 19.05
C THR A 73 5.07 -8.29 18.49
N VAL A 74 5.66 -7.32 17.79
CA VAL A 74 7.01 -7.42 17.23
C VAL A 74 7.88 -6.28 17.76
N ALA A 75 9.18 -6.56 17.89
CA ALA A 75 10.21 -5.58 18.16
C ALA A 75 10.84 -5.16 16.82
N LEU A 76 11.10 -3.87 16.66
CA LEU A 76 11.93 -3.31 15.60
C LEU A 76 13.28 -2.95 16.21
N LEU A 77 14.33 -3.56 15.67
CA LEU A 77 15.70 -3.40 16.14
C LEU A 77 16.53 -2.65 15.09
N HIS A 78 17.53 -1.92 15.56
CA HIS A 78 18.60 -1.35 14.73
C HIS A 78 19.93 -1.87 15.25
N GLU A 79 20.69 -2.56 14.39
CA GLU A 79 21.98 -3.17 14.75
C GLU A 79 21.88 -4.04 16.02
N GLY A 80 20.80 -4.83 16.12
CA GLY A 80 20.53 -5.72 17.25
C GLY A 80 20.03 -5.04 18.53
N LYS A 81 19.84 -3.71 18.53
CA LYS A 81 19.28 -2.97 19.67
C LYS A 81 17.81 -2.65 19.43
N GLU A 82 16.93 -3.04 20.35
CA GLU A 82 15.50 -2.73 20.28
C GLU A 82 15.28 -1.21 20.29
N LEU A 83 14.61 -0.70 19.24
CA LEU A 83 14.21 0.70 19.14
C LEU A 83 12.76 0.91 19.53
N LEU A 84 11.87 0.03 19.07
CA LEU A 84 10.43 0.18 19.19
C LEU A 84 9.74 -1.18 19.32
N ARG A 85 8.57 -1.19 19.96
CA ARG A 85 7.61 -2.30 19.88
C ARG A 85 6.34 -1.87 19.19
N GLY A 86 5.73 -2.79 18.46
CA GLY A 86 4.57 -2.52 17.65
C GLY A 86 3.94 -3.78 17.05
N LYS A 87 3.17 -3.58 15.98
CA LYS A 87 2.55 -4.67 15.21
C LYS A 87 2.81 -4.46 13.73
N LEU A 88 2.85 -5.56 12.98
CA LEU A 88 2.79 -5.53 11.53
C LEU A 88 1.32 -5.45 11.10
N GLU A 89 0.99 -4.42 10.31
CA GLU A 89 -0.36 -4.24 9.80
C GLU A 89 -0.56 -4.98 8.48
N PRO A 90 -1.69 -5.67 8.28
CA PRO A 90 -2.02 -6.26 7.00
C PRO A 90 -2.30 -5.18 5.96
N ALA A 91 -1.81 -5.39 4.74
CA ALA A 91 -2.04 -4.52 3.59
C ALA A 91 -2.65 -5.33 2.44
N PRO A 92 -3.91 -5.78 2.57
CA PRO A 92 -4.54 -6.74 1.66
C PRO A 92 -4.56 -6.27 0.20
N ALA A 93 -4.63 -4.96 -0.03
CA ALA A 93 -4.49 -4.32 -1.34
C ALA A 93 -3.49 -3.16 -1.26
N HIS A 94 -2.23 -3.49 -0.97
CA HIS A 94 -1.05 -2.59 -1.00
C HIS A 94 -1.00 -1.48 0.05
N CYS A 95 -2.10 -1.17 0.74
CA CYS A 95 -2.15 -0.15 1.78
C CYS A 95 -3.05 -0.63 2.94
N PRO A 96 -2.62 -0.49 4.21
CA PRO A 96 -3.47 -0.89 5.33
C PRO A 96 -4.72 -0.02 5.40
N GLU A 97 -5.87 -0.66 5.63
CA GLU A 97 -7.19 -0.04 5.71
C GLU A 97 -7.72 0.54 4.39
N GLN A 98 -7.09 0.24 3.25
CA GLN A 98 -7.46 0.79 1.95
C GLN A 98 -7.41 -0.27 0.85
N ALA A 99 -8.36 -0.20 -0.07
CA ALA A 99 -8.24 -0.85 -1.37
C ALA A 99 -7.47 0.10 -2.31
N PHE A 100 -6.14 -0.02 -2.36
CA PHE A 100 -5.30 0.76 -3.27
C PHE A 100 -5.08 -0.08 -4.54
N ILE A 101 -5.72 0.31 -5.63
CA ILE A 101 -5.80 -0.50 -6.85
C ILE A 101 -5.17 0.26 -8.01
N THR A 102 -4.24 -0.42 -8.68
CA THR A 102 -3.73 -0.03 -9.99
C THR A 102 -4.61 -0.65 -11.07
N LEU A 103 -5.32 0.16 -11.85
CA LEU A 103 -6.16 -0.33 -12.93
C LEU A 103 -5.30 -0.82 -14.10
N CYS A 104 -4.40 0.02 -14.61
CA CYS A 104 -3.47 -0.30 -15.68
C CYS A 104 -2.02 -0.32 -15.16
N GLU A 105 -1.33 -1.45 -15.24
CA GLU A 105 0.08 -1.63 -14.83
C GLU A 105 1.07 -1.47 -15.99
N ARG A 106 0.63 -0.83 -17.08
CA ARG A 106 1.45 -0.42 -18.23
C ARG A 106 1.12 1.03 -18.60
N CYS A 107 2.02 1.70 -19.31
CA CYS A 107 1.82 3.10 -19.66
C CYS A 107 2.56 3.47 -20.94
N VAL A 108 1.89 4.17 -21.86
CA VAL A 108 2.49 4.72 -23.10
C VAL A 108 3.43 5.89 -22.82
N PHE A 109 3.33 6.52 -21.65
CA PHE A 109 4.18 7.65 -21.26
C PHE A 109 5.46 7.18 -20.57
N ASP A 110 6.63 7.59 -21.08
CA ASP A 110 7.94 7.30 -20.47
C ASP A 110 8.40 8.43 -19.51
N CYS A 111 7.61 8.68 -18.46
CA CYS A 111 7.99 9.65 -17.44
C CYS A 111 9.31 9.23 -16.77
N LYS A 112 10.31 10.12 -16.70
CA LYS A 112 11.68 9.80 -16.24
C LYS A 112 11.80 9.13 -14.87
N TYR A 113 10.83 9.37 -13.99
CA TYR A 113 10.80 8.83 -12.63
C TYR A 113 9.87 7.61 -12.47
N CYS A 114 9.11 7.25 -13.50
CA CYS A 114 8.06 6.24 -13.40
C CYS A 114 8.58 4.87 -13.88
N PRO A 115 8.50 3.81 -13.06
CA PRO A 115 8.90 2.48 -13.50
C PRO A 115 7.82 1.76 -14.32
N VAL A 116 6.55 2.19 -14.25
CA VAL A 116 5.39 1.51 -14.83
C VAL A 116 5.54 1.17 -16.33
N PRO A 117 6.04 2.06 -17.20
CA PRO A 117 6.23 1.74 -18.63
C PRO A 117 7.12 0.53 -18.88
N LYS A 118 8.05 0.25 -17.96
CA LYS A 118 9.01 -0.85 -18.04
C LYS A 118 8.45 -2.17 -17.51
N LEU A 119 7.33 -2.14 -16.77
CA LEU A 119 6.71 -3.32 -16.18
C LEU A 119 5.90 -4.13 -17.18
N GLN A 120 5.32 -3.46 -18.21
CA GLN A 120 4.42 -4.08 -19.19
C GLN A 120 3.32 -4.94 -18.53
N GLY A 121 2.80 -4.48 -17.38
CA GLY A 121 1.97 -5.27 -16.47
C GLY A 121 0.52 -5.43 -16.92
N HIS A 122 -0.32 -6.03 -16.07
CA HIS A 122 -1.71 -6.38 -16.40
C HIS A 122 -2.65 -5.16 -16.42
N VAL A 123 -3.73 -5.27 -17.18
CA VAL A 123 -4.83 -4.30 -17.20
C VAL A 123 -6.05 -4.96 -16.58
N LYS A 124 -6.47 -4.47 -15.41
CA LYS A 124 -7.52 -5.11 -14.62
C LYS A 124 -8.90 -4.85 -15.20
N SER A 125 -9.70 -5.91 -15.27
CA SER A 125 -11.12 -5.83 -15.55
C SER A 125 -11.89 -5.24 -14.37
N LYS A 126 -13.14 -4.82 -14.63
CA LYS A 126 -14.07 -4.35 -13.59
C LYS A 126 -14.31 -5.40 -12.51
N GLU A 127 -14.47 -6.65 -12.91
CA GLU A 127 -14.72 -7.79 -12.03
C GLU A 127 -13.53 -8.03 -11.11
N GLU A 128 -12.31 -7.92 -11.64
CA GLU A 128 -11.07 -8.03 -10.87
C GLU A 128 -10.98 -6.91 -9.82
N VAL A 129 -11.26 -5.66 -10.22
CA VAL A 129 -11.27 -4.51 -9.30
C VAL A 129 -12.27 -4.73 -8.17
N LEU A 130 -13.51 -5.13 -8.50
CA LEU A 130 -14.55 -5.39 -7.50
C LEU A 130 -14.18 -6.55 -6.59
N SER A 131 -13.57 -7.61 -7.12
CA SER A 131 -13.06 -8.73 -6.32
C SER A 131 -12.04 -8.28 -5.29
N ILE A 132 -11.06 -7.44 -5.69
CA ILE A 132 -10.07 -6.87 -4.76
C ILE A 132 -10.75 -6.06 -3.66
N VAL A 133 -11.70 -5.19 -4.02
CA VAL A 133 -12.41 -4.39 -3.01
C VAL A 133 -13.18 -5.28 -2.03
N HIS A 134 -13.88 -6.31 -2.53
CA HIS A 134 -14.59 -7.26 -1.68
C HIS A 134 -13.66 -8.06 -0.76
N GLU A 135 -12.46 -8.42 -1.20
CA GLU A 135 -11.46 -9.07 -0.33
C GLU A 135 -11.02 -8.16 0.83
N VAL A 136 -10.71 -6.90 0.54
CA VAL A 136 -10.34 -5.92 1.58
C VAL A 136 -11.51 -5.65 2.53
N MET A 137 -12.74 -5.61 2.00
CA MET A 137 -13.96 -5.46 2.78
C MET A 137 -14.18 -6.67 3.70
N LYS A 138 -14.02 -7.90 3.19
CA LYS A 138 -14.10 -9.13 4.00
C LYS A 138 -13.06 -9.19 5.10
N ALA A 139 -11.88 -8.60 4.87
CA ALA A 139 -10.84 -8.47 5.90
C ALA A 139 -11.23 -7.48 7.02
N GLY A 140 -12.35 -6.75 6.91
CA GLY A 140 -12.90 -5.91 7.98
C GLY A 140 -12.15 -4.61 8.23
N THR A 141 -11.19 -4.25 7.36
CA THR A 141 -10.31 -3.09 7.56
C THR A 141 -10.58 -1.94 6.59
N LEU A 142 -11.44 -2.13 5.58
CA LEU A 142 -11.67 -1.16 4.52
C LEU A 142 -12.24 0.17 5.04
N LYS A 143 -11.47 1.24 4.90
CA LYS A 143 -11.88 2.62 5.17
C LYS A 143 -11.97 3.46 3.92
N ALA A 144 -11.17 3.18 2.90
CA ALA A 144 -11.12 3.97 1.65
C ALA A 144 -10.78 3.10 0.43
N ILE A 145 -11.13 3.60 -0.76
CA ILE A 145 -10.75 3.03 -2.05
C ILE A 145 -9.96 4.10 -2.80
N SER A 146 -8.77 3.75 -3.29
CA SER A 146 -7.95 4.63 -4.15
C SER A 146 -7.65 3.93 -5.44
N LEU A 147 -7.87 4.63 -6.54
CA LEU A 147 -7.59 4.15 -7.88
C LEU A 147 -6.42 4.94 -8.46
N THR A 148 -5.49 4.22 -9.06
CA THR A 148 -4.43 4.79 -9.88
C THR A 148 -4.36 4.01 -11.18
N SER A 149 -3.86 4.61 -12.26
CA SER A 149 -3.70 3.92 -13.54
C SER A 149 -2.46 4.43 -14.27
N GLY A 150 -1.79 3.56 -15.00
CA GLY A 150 -1.04 3.96 -16.18
C GLY A 150 -1.99 4.23 -17.36
N VAL A 151 -1.44 4.58 -18.52
CA VAL A 151 -2.23 4.85 -19.73
C VAL A 151 -1.94 3.80 -20.78
N GLU A 152 -2.89 2.90 -21.03
CA GLU A 152 -2.67 1.78 -21.94
C GLU A 152 -2.56 2.23 -23.41
N THR A 153 -3.48 3.07 -23.86
CA THR A 153 -3.59 3.53 -25.25
C THR A 153 -3.78 5.05 -25.33
N SER A 154 -4.81 5.57 -24.65
CA SER A 154 -5.14 7.00 -24.61
C SER A 154 -5.61 7.44 -23.22
N ILE A 155 -5.49 8.73 -22.94
CA ILE A 155 -5.92 9.32 -21.66
C ILE A 155 -7.44 9.15 -21.51
N GLU A 156 -8.18 9.41 -22.58
CA GLU A 156 -9.64 9.35 -22.63
C GLU A 156 -10.13 7.93 -22.30
N GLY A 157 -9.48 6.90 -22.87
CA GLY A 157 -9.83 5.51 -22.59
C GLY A 157 -9.62 5.11 -21.13
N GLU A 158 -8.57 5.63 -20.47
CA GLU A 158 -8.39 5.40 -19.03
C GLU A 158 -9.43 6.15 -18.19
N VAL A 159 -9.83 7.36 -18.59
CA VAL A 159 -10.90 8.10 -17.92
C VAL A 159 -12.23 7.35 -18.02
N GLU A 160 -12.59 6.87 -19.21
CA GLU A 160 -13.79 6.06 -19.44
C GLU A 160 -13.78 4.81 -18.55
N ARG A 161 -12.65 4.09 -18.50
CA ARG A 161 -12.47 2.93 -17.62
C ARG A 161 -12.75 3.27 -16.15
N VAL A 162 -12.26 4.40 -15.65
CA VAL A 162 -12.57 4.84 -14.27
C VAL A 162 -14.07 5.11 -14.12
N LEU A 163 -14.67 5.85 -15.05
CA LEU A 163 -16.08 6.24 -14.99
C LEU A 163 -17.02 5.02 -14.96
N GLU A 164 -16.71 3.97 -15.71
CA GLU A 164 -17.48 2.71 -15.72
C GLU A 164 -17.47 1.95 -14.37
N LEU A 165 -16.42 2.15 -13.56
CA LEU A 165 -16.28 1.54 -12.24
C LEU A 165 -17.07 2.30 -11.16
N LEU A 166 -17.16 3.63 -11.27
CA LEU A 166 -17.71 4.49 -10.23
C LEU A 166 -19.13 4.08 -9.76
N PRO A 167 -20.09 3.73 -10.63
CA PRO A 167 -21.42 3.31 -10.18
C PRO A 167 -21.38 2.05 -9.29
N ALA A 168 -20.51 1.09 -9.60
CA ALA A 168 -20.36 -0.13 -8.82
C ALA A 168 -19.66 0.16 -7.49
N LEU A 169 -18.58 0.95 -7.51
CA LEU A 169 -17.85 1.32 -6.30
C LEU A 169 -18.66 2.20 -5.35
N LYS A 170 -19.53 3.08 -5.86
CA LYS A 170 -20.44 3.91 -5.04
C LYS A 170 -21.44 3.09 -4.22
N LYS A 171 -21.81 1.90 -4.69
CA LYS A 171 -22.71 0.97 -3.96
C LYS A 171 -22.01 0.29 -2.78
N ILE A 172 -20.68 0.28 -2.75
CA ILE A 172 -19.91 -0.31 -1.66
C ILE A 172 -19.90 0.66 -0.48
N GLN A 173 -20.43 0.21 0.65
CA GLN A 173 -20.51 1.02 1.86
C GLN A 173 -19.15 1.05 2.57
N CYS A 174 -18.47 2.20 2.52
CA CYS A 174 -17.25 2.46 3.28
C CYS A 174 -17.54 3.51 4.37
N PRO A 175 -17.03 3.36 5.61
CA PRO A 175 -17.26 4.30 6.71
C PRO A 175 -16.84 5.75 6.38
N ASN A 176 -15.78 5.92 5.57
CA ASN A 176 -15.30 7.21 5.08
C ASN A 176 -15.20 7.18 3.54
N ARG A 177 -16.18 7.77 2.83
CA ARG A 177 -16.14 7.87 1.37
C ARG A 177 -15.16 8.94 0.92
N SER A 178 -13.89 8.58 0.82
CA SER A 178 -12.88 9.37 0.11
C SER A 178 -12.38 8.56 -1.09
N PHE A 179 -12.80 8.96 -2.29
CA PHE A 179 -12.25 8.46 -3.55
C PHE A 179 -11.02 9.29 -3.90
N GLY A 180 -9.84 8.69 -3.79
CA GLY A 180 -8.60 9.29 -4.28
C GLY A 180 -8.36 8.87 -5.72
N LEU A 181 -8.39 9.83 -6.65
CA LEU A 181 -7.90 9.68 -8.01
C LEU A 181 -6.58 10.45 -8.12
N SER A 182 -5.51 9.81 -8.58
CA SER A 182 -4.20 10.45 -8.71
C SER A 182 -4.02 11.30 -9.97
N ASP A 183 -5.09 11.52 -10.76
CA ASP A 183 -5.10 12.48 -11.86
C ASP A 183 -5.57 13.87 -11.37
N ARG A 184 -4.65 14.84 -11.39
CA ARG A 184 -4.93 16.23 -10.99
C ARG A 184 -6.00 16.93 -11.83
N ARG A 185 -6.39 16.39 -12.98
CA ARG A 185 -7.38 17.00 -13.90
C ARG A 185 -8.82 16.51 -13.69
N LEU A 186 -9.04 15.42 -12.94
CA LEU A 186 -10.38 14.85 -12.71
C LEU A 186 -11.09 15.40 -11.47
N PHE A 187 -10.41 16.19 -10.63
CA PHE A 187 -10.99 16.74 -9.41
C PHE A 187 -12.24 17.62 -9.60
N PRO A 188 -12.40 18.42 -10.67
CA PRO A 188 -13.58 19.27 -10.81
C PRO A 188 -14.81 18.59 -11.45
N GLN A 189 -14.73 17.31 -11.87
CA GLN A 189 -15.85 16.62 -12.52
C GLN A 189 -16.53 15.53 -11.66
N ILE A 190 -16.05 15.32 -10.42
CA ILE A 190 -16.50 14.22 -9.54
C ILE A 190 -17.07 14.76 -8.21
N LEU A 191 -17.47 16.04 -8.17
CA LEU A 191 -18.30 16.62 -7.10
C LEU A 191 -19.72 16.87 -7.62
#